data_AF-A0A3D1M2I0-F1
#
_entry.id   AF-A0A3D1M2I0-F1
#
_cell.length_a   1.000
_cell.length_b   1.000
_cell.length_c   1.000
_cell.angle_alpha   90.00
_cell.angle_beta   90.00
_cell.angle_gamma   90.00
#
_symmetry.space_group_name_H-M   'P 1'
#
loop_
_entity.id
_entity.type
_entity.pdbx_description
1 polymer ?
#
loop_
_entity_poly.entity_id
_entity_poly.type
_entity_poly.pdbx_seq_one_letter_code
_entity_poly.pdbx_strand_id
1 'polypeptide(L)' 'GEITVGDFRDLYKTSRKYALAVMDYLDQQQITKRVGDARILRE' A
#
# COMPACT_ATOMS: atom_id res chain seq x y z
N GLY A 1 1.17 -1.45 12.09
CA GLY A 1 0.18 -0.54 11.45
C GLY A 1 -0.25 -1.14 10.13
N GLU A 2 -1.53 -1.05 9.79
CA GLU A 2 -2.09 -1.54 8.52
C GLU A 2 -2.65 -0.39 7.68
N ILE A 3 -2.54 -0.52 6.36
CA ILE A 3 -3.03 0.48 5.41
C ILE A 3 -3.58 -0.22 4.16
N THR A 4 -4.76 0.19 3.70
CA THR A 4 -5.31 -0.30 2.43
C THR A 4 -4.85 0.59 1.26
N VAL A 5 -5.01 0.08 0.03
CA VAL A 5 -4.76 0.90 -1.17
C VAL A 5 -5.71 2.10 -1.23
N GLY A 6 -6.94 1.96 -0.71
CA GLY A 6 -7.93 3.02 -0.64
C GLY A 6 -7.49 4.14 0.31
N ASP A 7 -7.00 3.78 1.49
CA ASP A 7 -6.51 4.74 2.47
C ASP A 7 -5.30 5.51 1.92
N PHE A 8 -4.36 4.81 1.28
CA PHE A 8 -3.21 5.45 0.64
C PHE A 8 -3.66 6.40 -0.48
N ARG A 9 -4.61 5.98 -1.33
CA ARG A 9 -5.18 6.82 -2.39
C ARG A 9 -5.75 8.11 -1.82
N ASP A 10 -6.55 8.01 -0.75
CA ASP A 10 -7.27 9.14 -0.17
C ASP A 10 -6.33 10.09 0.58
N LEU A 11 -5.33 9.55 1.29
CA LEU A 11 -4.31 10.32 1.99
C LEU A 11 -3.47 11.17 1.01
N TYR A 12 -3.05 10.57 -0.10
CA TYR A 12 -2.21 11.22 -1.10
C TYR A 12 -2.98 11.85 -2.26
N LYS A 13 -4.32 11.84 -2.21
CA LYS A 13 -5.24 12.37 -3.25
C LYS A 13 -4.83 11.96 -4.67
N THR A 14 -4.44 10.69 -4.82
CA THR A 14 -3.95 10.16 -6.09
C THR A 14 -4.98 9.22 -6.73
N SER A 15 -4.70 8.73 -7.95
CA SER A 15 -5.53 7.72 -8.58
C SER A 15 -5.17 6.31 -8.08
N ARG A 16 -6.10 5.36 -8.20
CA ARG A 16 -5.87 3.95 -7.83
C ARG A 16 -4.68 3.35 -8.58
N LYS A 17 -4.43 3.76 -9.82
CA LYS A 17 -3.30 3.29 -10.63
C LYS A 17 -1.96 3.61 -9.96
N TYR A 18 -1.80 4.84 -9.48
CA TYR A 18 -0.56 5.27 -8.83
C TYR A 18 -0.44 4.73 -7.41
N ALA A 19 -1.54 4.68 -6.66
CA ALA A 19 -1.56 4.07 -5.34
C ALA A 19 -1.13 2.59 -5.39
N LEU A 20 -1.66 1.81 -6.35
CA LEU A 20 -1.25 0.43 -6.57
C LEU A 20 0.24 0.32 -6.91
N ALA A 21 0.72 1.12 -7.86
CA ALA A 21 2.13 1.07 -8.27
C ALA A 21 3.10 1.34 -7.11
N VAL A 22 2.80 2.32 -6.25
CA VAL A 22 3.63 2.63 -5.07
C VAL A 22 3.56 1.51 -4.05
N MET A 23 2.36 1.01 -3.75
CA MET A 23 2.17 -0.03 -2.74
C MET A 23 2.79 -1.38 -3.16
N ASP A 24 2.72 -1.72 -4.45
CA ASP A 24 3.37 -2.91 -5.01
C ASP A 24 4.89 -2.75 -5.01
N TYR A 25 5.41 -1.54 -5.26
CA TYR A 25 6.84 -1.26 -5.11
C TYR A 25 7.30 -1.47 -3.65
N LEU A 26 6.55 -0.99 -2.66
CA LEU A 26 6.87 -1.20 -1.24
C LEU A 26 6.84 -2.68 -0.83
N ASP A 27 5.90 -3.46 -1.40
CA ASP A 27 5.86 -4.91 -1.22
C ASP A 27 7.10 -5.59 -1.82
N GLN A 28 7.53 -5.18 -3.02
CA GLN A 28 8.75 -5.69 -3.66
C GLN A 28 10.01 -5.39 -2.86
N GLN A 29 10.09 -4.20 -2.25
CA GLN A 29 11.19 -3.81 -1.37
C GLN A 29 11.14 -4.51 0.00
N GLN A 30 10.17 -5.39 0.23
CA GLN A 30 9.98 -6.09 1.50
C GLN A 30 9.77 -5.14 2.70
N ILE A 31 9.19 -3.97 2.45
CA ILE A 31 8.81 -3.00 3.49
C ILE A 31 7.39 -3.30 3.98
N THR A 32 6.49 -3.63 3.06
CA THR A 32 5.12 -4.02 3.38
C THR A 32 4.85 -5.49 3.01
N LYS A 33 3.84 -6.07 3.64
CA LYS A 33 3.30 -7.38 3.29
C LYS A 33 1.81 -7.28 3.13
N ARG A 34 1.30 -7.75 2.00
CA ARG A 34 -0.15 -7.87 1.77
C ARG A 34 -0.74 -9.01 2.61
N VAL A 35 -1.77 -8.69 3.38
CA VAL A 35 -2.57 -9.63 4.18
C VAL A 35 -4.05 -9.34 3.87
N GLY A 36 -4.63 -10.16 2.99
CA GLY A 36 -5.98 -9.90 2.46
C GLY A 36 -6.03 -8.62 1.62
N ASP A 37 -6.86 -7.66 2.05
CA ASP A 37 -7.06 -6.37 1.38
C ASP A 37 -6.21 -5.23 1.95
N ALA A 38 -5.56 -5.45 3.10
CA ALA A 38 -4.66 -4.50 3.74
C ALA A 38 -3.18 -4.88 3.53
N ARG A 39 -2.30 -3.91 3.72
CA ARG A 39 -0.84 -4.10 3.79
C ARG A 39 -0.36 -3.72 5.18
N ILE A 40 0.43 -4.60 5.78
CA ILE A 40 1.07 -4.38 7.07
C ILE A 40 2.54 -4.01 6.85
N LEU A 41 3.06 -3.12 7.70
CA LEU A 41 4.51 -2.85 7.75
C LEU A 41 5.23 -4.10 8.29
N ARG A 42 6.32 -4.51 7.63
CA ARG A 42 7.23 -5.52 8.16
C ARG A 42 8.11 -4.88 9.24
N GLU A 43 8.26 -5.55 10.37
CA GLU A 43 9.27 -5.25 11.40
C GLU A 43 10.63 -5.83 11.00
#